data_AF-A0A661AXJ5-F1
#
_entry.id   AF-A0A661AXJ5-F1
#
_cell.length_a   1.000
_cell.length_b   1.000
_cell.length_c   1.000
_cell.angle_alpha   90.00
_cell.angle_beta   90.00
_cell.angle_gamma   90.00
#
_symmetry.space_group_name_H-M   'P 1'
#
loop_
_entity.id
_entity.type
_entity.pdbx_description
1 polymer ?
#
loop_
_entity_poly.entity_id
_entity_poly.type
_entity_poly.pdbx_seq_one_letter_code
_entity_poly.pdbx_strand_id
1 'polypeptide(L)'
;MPNYTGIVELSINTIRFLALDAIQKADSGHPGICLGAAPMAYVLWERHLKFYPQDPKWPDRDRFVLSAGHGSALLYAMLHLTGYDIAIEDIKRFRQFGSKTPGHPERNVDIGVEATTGPLGQGIANAVGLAIAEAHLAARFNKPGHNIVDHYTYVIAGDGDLMEGVSYEACALAGHLGLGKLIVLYDDNEICLSGATKLVFTEDIMKRFEACGWQYQQVEDGNDVEAIDKAIDKAKAETSRPSIISVKTVIGYGSPKQGSAKCHGAPFGIDKSGEKEVEITKRNLGWPTEPAFLIPDEVKDHFQKTEDKGGQAFTKWKDDFSSYKKAFPDLADEFDRRFSGN
;
A
#
# COMPACT_ATOMS: atom_id res chain seq x y z
N MET A 1 28.42 16.11 4.32
CA MET A 1 27.38 15.34 3.62
C MET A 1 26.42 14.87 4.69
N PRO A 2 25.08 14.95 4.52
CA PRO A 2 24.18 14.49 5.56
C PRO A 2 24.45 12.99 5.80
N ASN A 3 24.66 12.62 7.06
CA ASN A 3 24.82 11.22 7.46
C ASN A 3 23.45 10.55 7.32
N TYR A 4 23.11 10.04 6.14
CA TYR A 4 21.92 9.21 5.96
C TYR A 4 22.14 7.86 6.64
N THR A 5 21.26 7.56 7.57
CA THR A 5 21.16 6.32 8.33
C THR A 5 20.64 5.19 7.42
N GLY A 6 21.50 4.69 6.54
CA GLY A 6 21.23 3.51 5.70
C GLY A 6 20.20 3.71 4.58
N ILE A 7 20.25 2.82 3.57
CA ILE A 7 19.40 2.91 2.36
C ILE A 7 17.90 2.80 2.66
N VAL A 8 17.52 2.10 3.72
CA VAL A 8 16.13 1.91 4.14
C VAL A 8 15.52 3.24 4.58
N GLU A 9 16.16 3.97 5.50
CA GLU A 9 15.63 5.25 5.97
C GLU A 9 15.63 6.30 4.86
N LEU A 10 16.69 6.32 4.03
CA LEU A 10 16.75 7.20 2.87
C LEU A 10 15.59 6.95 1.90
N SER A 11 15.24 5.68 1.65
CA SER A 11 14.11 5.31 0.79
C SER A 11 12.77 5.70 1.40
N ILE A 12 12.56 5.45 2.70
CA ILE A 12 11.35 5.86 3.42
C ILE A 12 11.17 7.38 3.37
N ASN A 13 12.24 8.14 3.63
CA ASN A 13 12.18 9.60 3.54
C ASN A 13 11.97 10.08 2.10
N THR A 14 12.54 9.41 1.09
CA THR A 14 12.24 9.72 -0.32
C THR A 14 10.74 9.58 -0.60
N ILE A 15 10.10 8.50 -0.13
CA ILE A 15 8.65 8.30 -0.27
C ILE A 15 7.86 9.43 0.41
N ARG A 16 8.20 9.73 1.67
CA ARG A 16 7.58 10.82 2.46
C ARG A 16 7.64 12.15 1.71
N PHE A 17 8.81 12.51 1.20
CA PHE A 17 9.05 13.83 0.65
C PHE A 17 8.63 13.99 -0.80
N LEU A 18 8.60 12.92 -1.60
CA LEU A 18 7.92 12.95 -2.90
C LEU A 18 6.43 13.20 -2.73
N ALA A 19 5.77 12.49 -1.80
CA ALA A 19 4.36 12.68 -1.53
C ALA A 19 4.08 14.08 -0.96
N LEU A 20 4.88 14.55 0.01
CA LEU A 20 4.73 15.88 0.59
C LEU A 20 4.95 16.99 -0.44
N ASP A 21 6.00 16.93 -1.26
CA ASP A 21 6.28 17.93 -2.29
C ASP A 21 5.16 17.98 -3.35
N ALA A 22 4.58 16.82 -3.71
CA ALA A 22 3.42 16.75 -4.61
C ALA A 22 2.20 17.47 -4.04
N ILE A 23 1.89 17.23 -2.76
CA ILE A 23 0.78 17.86 -2.04
C ILE A 23 0.99 19.38 -1.93
N GLN A 24 2.21 19.81 -1.57
CA GLN A 24 2.53 21.23 -1.45
C GLN A 24 2.45 21.94 -2.80
N LYS A 25 2.94 21.31 -3.88
CA LYS A 25 2.86 21.90 -5.22
C LYS A 25 1.41 21.99 -5.73
N ALA A 26 0.58 21.01 -5.39
CA ALA A 26 -0.84 21.01 -5.76
C ALA A 26 -1.69 22.00 -4.93
N ASP A 27 -1.13 22.52 -3.83
CA ASP A 27 -1.88 23.24 -2.78
C ASP A 27 -3.13 22.45 -2.34
N SER A 28 -3.03 21.13 -2.34
CA SER A 28 -4.15 20.22 -2.08
C SER A 28 -3.66 18.80 -1.79
N GLY A 29 -4.21 18.17 -0.74
CA GLY A 29 -3.94 16.76 -0.44
C GLY A 29 -3.84 16.44 1.05
N HIS A 30 -3.35 15.22 1.34
CA HIS A 30 -3.41 14.62 2.68
C HIS A 30 -2.01 14.16 3.13
N PRO A 31 -1.21 15.05 3.75
CA PRO A 31 0.19 14.75 4.06
C PRO A 31 0.36 13.79 5.24
N GLY A 32 -0.62 13.74 6.16
CA GLY A 32 -0.53 12.99 7.41
C GLY A 32 -0.21 11.49 7.23
N ILE A 33 -1.06 10.79 6.48
CA ILE A 33 -0.87 9.36 6.16
C ILE A 33 0.41 9.12 5.35
N CYS A 34 0.76 10.03 4.44
CA CYS A 34 1.97 9.89 3.62
C CYS A 34 3.24 9.87 4.47
N LEU A 35 3.26 10.64 5.58
CA LEU A 35 4.38 10.68 6.51
C LEU A 35 4.39 9.48 7.46
N GLY A 36 3.22 9.11 8.00
CA GLY A 36 3.05 8.04 8.98
C GLY A 36 3.20 6.63 8.40
N ALA A 37 2.55 6.36 7.27
CA ALA A 37 2.47 5.02 6.67
C ALA A 37 3.60 4.70 5.66
N ALA A 38 4.52 5.64 5.40
CA ALA A 38 5.66 5.39 4.50
C ALA A 38 6.51 4.17 4.89
N PRO A 39 6.85 3.90 6.17
CA PRO A 39 7.61 2.71 6.53
C PRO A 39 6.88 1.40 6.19
N MET A 40 5.59 1.29 6.49
CA MET A 40 4.84 0.07 6.19
C MET A 40 4.65 -0.15 4.69
N ALA A 41 4.44 0.93 3.92
CA ALA A 41 4.40 0.86 2.47
C ALA A 41 5.76 0.45 1.87
N TYR A 42 6.86 1.01 2.39
CA TYR A 42 8.21 0.62 2.01
C TYR A 42 8.45 -0.87 2.24
N VAL A 43 8.19 -1.38 3.45
CA VAL A 43 8.41 -2.78 3.80
C VAL A 43 7.57 -3.69 2.91
N LEU A 44 6.29 -3.38 2.75
CA LEU A 44 5.39 -4.18 1.91
C LEU A 44 5.89 -4.27 0.46
N TRP A 45 6.19 -3.16 -0.20
CA TRP A 45 6.59 -3.19 -1.62
C TRP A 45 7.99 -3.72 -1.85
N GLU A 46 8.96 -3.38 -0.99
CA GLU A 46 10.35 -3.77 -1.22
C GLU A 46 10.60 -5.25 -0.89
N ARG A 47 9.91 -5.78 0.13
CA ARG A 47 10.18 -7.13 0.67
C ARG A 47 9.12 -8.17 0.36
N HIS A 48 7.84 -7.79 0.29
CA HIS A 48 6.75 -8.77 0.31
C HIS A 48 5.84 -8.79 -0.90
N LEU A 49 5.73 -7.69 -1.65
CA LEU A 49 4.83 -7.56 -2.78
C LEU A 49 5.46 -8.15 -4.04
N LYS A 50 4.84 -9.18 -4.61
CA LYS A 50 5.23 -9.78 -5.88
C LYS A 50 4.58 -9.00 -7.04
N PHE A 51 5.31 -8.12 -7.72
CA PHE A 51 4.77 -7.36 -8.85
C PHE A 51 5.81 -7.21 -9.96
N TYR A 52 5.38 -6.79 -11.15
CA TYR A 52 6.28 -6.43 -12.24
C TYR A 52 5.71 -5.24 -13.00
N PRO A 53 6.31 -4.04 -12.90
CA PRO A 53 5.73 -2.81 -13.44
C PRO A 53 5.65 -2.79 -14.98
N GLN A 54 6.52 -3.54 -15.67
CA GLN A 54 6.50 -3.62 -17.14
C GLN A 54 5.41 -4.57 -17.68
N ASP A 55 4.82 -5.41 -16.83
CA ASP A 55 3.60 -6.16 -17.13
C ASP A 55 2.65 -6.09 -15.94
N PRO A 56 2.01 -4.93 -15.72
CA PRO A 56 1.19 -4.70 -14.54
C PRO A 56 -0.13 -5.49 -14.59
N LYS A 57 -0.42 -6.14 -15.72
CA LYS A 57 -1.56 -7.02 -15.93
C LYS A 57 -1.24 -8.50 -15.68
N TRP A 58 0.00 -8.84 -15.29
CA TRP A 58 0.39 -10.18 -14.89
C TRP A 58 -0.68 -10.82 -13.98
N PRO A 59 -1.31 -11.93 -14.40
CA PRO A 59 -2.42 -12.55 -13.66
C PRO A 59 -2.09 -12.91 -12.21
N ASP A 60 -0.85 -13.29 -11.94
CA ASP A 60 -0.42 -13.82 -10.64
C ASP A 60 0.48 -12.88 -9.85
N ARG A 61 0.46 -11.57 -10.13
CA ARG A 61 1.06 -10.57 -9.22
C ARG A 61 0.29 -10.53 -7.89
N ASP A 62 0.90 -10.10 -6.81
CA ASP A 62 0.17 -9.70 -5.62
C ASP A 62 -0.70 -8.47 -5.91
N ARG A 63 -1.88 -8.41 -5.30
CA ARG A 63 -2.79 -7.27 -5.42
C ARG A 63 -2.58 -6.34 -4.25
N PHE A 64 -2.52 -5.03 -4.51
CA PHE A 64 -2.46 -4.02 -3.47
C PHE A 64 -3.61 -3.02 -3.62
N VAL A 65 -4.32 -2.76 -2.51
CA VAL A 65 -5.39 -1.77 -2.43
C VAL A 65 -5.09 -0.75 -1.33
N LEU A 66 -5.00 0.53 -1.67
CA LEU A 66 -4.98 1.60 -0.68
C LEU A 66 -6.43 1.94 -0.31
N SER A 67 -7.00 1.32 0.72
CA SER A 67 -8.38 1.59 1.17
C SER A 67 -8.53 3.00 1.70
N ALA A 68 -7.52 3.46 2.46
CA ALA A 68 -7.36 4.85 2.87
C ALA A 68 -6.93 5.72 1.67
N GLY A 69 -7.78 5.80 0.64
CA GLY A 69 -7.46 6.38 -0.66
C GLY A 69 -7.08 7.87 -0.62
N HIS A 70 -7.36 8.57 0.48
CA HIS A 70 -6.89 9.93 0.68
C HIS A 70 -5.35 10.03 0.71
N GLY A 71 -4.65 8.94 1.05
CA GLY A 71 -3.20 8.78 0.95
C GLY A 71 -2.65 8.56 -0.46
N SER A 72 -3.36 9.01 -1.50
CA SER A 72 -3.00 8.75 -2.90
C SER A 72 -1.59 9.20 -3.29
N ALA A 73 -1.09 10.30 -2.72
CA ALA A 73 0.28 10.75 -2.96
C ALA A 73 1.34 9.73 -2.49
N LEU A 74 1.09 8.98 -1.42
CA LEU A 74 1.93 7.85 -0.99
C LEU A 74 1.94 6.75 -2.06
N LEU A 75 0.77 6.36 -2.55
CA LEU A 75 0.65 5.34 -3.60
C LEU A 75 1.39 5.77 -4.87
N TYR A 76 1.20 7.00 -5.34
CA TYR A 76 1.88 7.45 -6.55
C TYR A 76 3.40 7.56 -6.37
N ALA A 77 3.89 7.97 -5.20
CA ALA A 77 5.31 7.94 -4.90
C ALA A 77 5.87 6.50 -4.98
N MET A 78 5.16 5.52 -4.41
CA MET A 78 5.54 4.11 -4.49
C MET A 78 5.56 3.62 -5.95
N LEU A 79 4.47 3.84 -6.69
CA LEU A 79 4.37 3.42 -8.10
C LEU A 79 5.48 4.03 -8.97
N HIS A 80 5.79 5.31 -8.77
CA HIS A 80 6.91 5.97 -9.46
C HIS A 80 8.26 5.33 -9.11
N LEU A 81 8.53 5.16 -7.81
CA LEU A 81 9.80 4.61 -7.34
C LEU A 81 9.98 3.15 -7.77
N THR A 82 8.91 2.37 -7.85
CA THR A 82 8.96 0.95 -8.24
C THR A 82 8.79 0.71 -9.74
N GLY A 83 8.92 1.74 -10.58
CA GLY A 83 9.08 1.61 -12.02
C GLY A 83 7.79 1.50 -12.84
N TYR A 84 6.61 1.67 -12.25
CA TYR A 84 5.36 1.77 -13.02
C TYR A 84 5.37 3.00 -13.93
N ASP A 85 4.46 3.06 -14.91
CA ASP A 85 4.30 4.18 -15.86
C ASP A 85 3.69 5.45 -15.22
N ILE A 86 4.37 5.94 -14.18
CA ILE A 86 4.17 7.22 -13.51
C ILE A 86 5.52 7.93 -13.50
N ALA A 87 5.67 8.95 -14.33
CA ALA A 87 6.89 9.75 -14.37
C ALA A 87 6.93 10.74 -13.19
N ILE A 88 8.11 11.27 -12.88
CA ILE A 88 8.25 12.35 -11.89
C ILE A 88 7.41 13.59 -12.26
N GLU A 89 7.21 13.83 -13.57
CA GLU A 89 6.35 14.91 -14.06
C GLU A 89 4.86 14.65 -13.79
N ASP A 90 4.43 13.39 -13.71
CA ASP A 90 3.07 13.04 -13.29
C ASP A 90 2.88 13.32 -11.79
N ILE A 91 3.87 13.00 -10.95
CA ILE A 91 3.88 13.33 -9.51
C ILE A 91 3.80 14.85 -9.30
N LYS A 92 4.60 15.60 -10.06
CA LYS A 92 4.58 17.07 -10.09
C LYS A 92 3.26 17.67 -10.60
N ARG A 93 2.38 16.85 -11.18
CA ARG A 93 1.03 17.22 -11.66
C ARG A 93 -0.08 16.59 -10.80
N PHE A 94 0.22 16.20 -9.57
CA PHE A 94 -0.77 15.71 -8.61
C PHE A 94 -1.98 16.65 -8.52
N ARG A 95 -3.18 16.08 -8.57
CA ARG A 95 -4.48 16.78 -8.53
C ARG A 95 -4.74 17.81 -9.64
N GLN A 96 -3.92 17.84 -10.69
CA GLN A 96 -4.13 18.74 -11.82
C GLN A 96 -5.07 18.12 -12.85
N PHE A 97 -5.78 18.97 -13.59
CA PHE A 97 -6.70 18.52 -14.64
C PHE A 97 -5.98 17.62 -15.67
N GLY A 98 -6.56 16.45 -15.93
CA GLY A 98 -6.04 15.46 -16.88
C GLY A 98 -4.71 14.80 -16.47
N SER A 99 -4.29 14.88 -15.20
CA SER A 99 -3.10 14.16 -14.74
C SER A 99 -3.36 12.66 -14.53
N LYS A 100 -2.30 11.85 -14.58
CA LYS A 100 -2.34 10.43 -14.17
C LYS A 100 -2.43 10.24 -12.65
N THR A 101 -2.38 11.32 -11.88
CA THR A 101 -2.25 11.35 -10.42
C THR A 101 -3.40 12.15 -9.77
N PRO A 102 -4.66 11.66 -9.89
CA PRO A 102 -5.84 12.32 -9.33
C PRO A 102 -5.82 12.40 -7.79
N GLY A 103 -6.78 13.12 -7.21
CA GLY A 103 -6.80 13.37 -5.76
C GLY A 103 -7.02 12.13 -4.89
N HIS A 104 -7.66 11.11 -5.44
CA HIS A 104 -7.82 9.77 -4.87
C HIS A 104 -7.51 8.74 -5.98
N PRO A 105 -7.08 7.50 -5.67
CA PRO A 105 -6.76 6.51 -6.69
C PRO A 105 -7.99 6.21 -7.56
N GLU A 106 -7.80 6.28 -8.87
CA GLU A 106 -8.77 5.86 -9.87
C GLU A 106 -8.22 4.61 -10.55
N ARG A 107 -9.00 3.53 -10.60
CA ARG A 107 -8.57 2.23 -11.11
C ARG A 107 -7.97 2.36 -12.50
N ASN A 108 -6.68 2.06 -12.59
CA ASN A 108 -5.94 1.97 -13.83
C ASN A 108 -4.80 0.97 -13.64
N VAL A 109 -5.06 -0.27 -14.05
CA VAL A 109 -4.12 -1.38 -13.87
C VAL A 109 -2.83 -1.14 -14.66
N ASP A 110 -2.89 -0.44 -15.80
CA ASP A 110 -1.70 -0.15 -16.62
C ASP A 110 -0.65 0.72 -15.88
N ILE A 111 -1.05 1.45 -14.85
CA ILE A 111 -0.15 2.23 -13.99
C ILE A 111 -0.07 1.68 -12.55
N GLY A 112 -0.60 0.48 -12.30
CA GLY A 112 -0.53 -0.18 -10.99
C GLY A 112 -1.60 0.21 -9.97
N VAL A 113 -2.65 0.93 -10.37
CA VAL A 113 -3.78 1.24 -9.47
C VAL A 113 -4.87 0.17 -9.60
N GLU A 114 -4.91 -0.75 -8.62
CA GLU A 114 -5.78 -1.94 -8.64
C GLU A 114 -7.28 -1.61 -8.58
N ALA A 115 -7.65 -0.62 -7.76
CA ALA A 115 -9.02 -0.27 -7.46
C ALA A 115 -9.18 1.25 -7.29
N THR A 116 -10.36 1.77 -7.65
CA THR A 116 -10.75 3.13 -7.29
C THR A 116 -11.10 3.13 -5.81
N THR A 117 -10.43 3.98 -5.04
CA THR A 117 -10.69 4.16 -3.60
C THR A 117 -10.83 5.65 -3.27
N GLY A 118 -11.26 5.97 -2.06
CA GLY A 118 -11.65 7.32 -1.67
C GLY A 118 -12.88 7.29 -0.76
N PRO A 119 -13.99 6.68 -1.22
CA PRO A 119 -15.06 6.26 -0.32
C PRO A 119 -14.51 5.19 0.64
N LEU A 120 -14.44 5.53 1.92
CA LEU A 120 -13.84 4.69 2.96
C LEU A 120 -14.57 3.35 3.11
N GLY A 121 -13.84 2.32 3.55
CA GLY A 121 -14.34 0.96 3.78
C GLY A 121 -14.47 0.11 2.51
N GLN A 122 -14.74 0.73 1.35
CA GLN A 122 -14.89 -0.01 0.10
C GLN A 122 -13.59 -0.62 -0.42
N GLY A 123 -12.42 -0.04 -0.12
CA GLY A 123 -11.14 -0.63 -0.51
C GLY A 123 -10.91 -1.99 0.14
N ILE A 124 -11.23 -2.13 1.44
CA ILE A 124 -11.24 -3.43 2.13
C ILE A 124 -12.21 -4.39 1.45
N ALA A 125 -13.44 -3.96 1.16
CA ALA A 125 -14.43 -4.82 0.51
C ALA A 125 -13.99 -5.29 -0.89
N ASN A 126 -13.37 -4.40 -1.69
CA ASN A 126 -12.77 -4.75 -2.98
C ASN A 126 -11.66 -5.80 -2.82
N ALA A 127 -10.79 -5.64 -1.82
CA ALA A 127 -9.71 -6.57 -1.53
C ALA A 127 -10.23 -7.95 -1.10
N VAL A 128 -11.32 -8.02 -0.32
CA VAL A 128 -12.00 -9.29 -0.02
C VAL A 128 -12.46 -9.97 -1.30
N GLY A 129 -13.07 -9.22 -2.23
CA GLY A 129 -13.45 -9.77 -3.55
C GLY A 129 -12.26 -10.28 -4.37
N LEU A 130 -11.13 -9.56 -4.36
CA LEU A 130 -9.89 -9.98 -5.03
C LEU A 130 -9.33 -11.28 -4.43
N ALA A 131 -9.31 -11.40 -3.10
CA ALA A 131 -8.87 -12.62 -2.41
C ALA A 131 -9.81 -13.81 -2.65
N ILE A 132 -11.13 -13.59 -2.73
CA ILE A 132 -12.10 -14.61 -3.14
C ILE A 132 -11.80 -15.09 -4.57
N ALA A 133 -11.53 -14.16 -5.49
CA ALA A 133 -11.21 -14.49 -6.87
C ALA A 133 -9.92 -15.31 -6.98
N GLU A 134 -8.87 -14.95 -6.24
CA GLU A 134 -7.63 -15.72 -6.17
C GLU A 134 -7.89 -17.14 -5.68
N ALA A 135 -8.58 -17.31 -4.55
CA ALA A 135 -8.84 -18.62 -3.96
C ALA A 135 -9.68 -19.50 -4.89
N HIS A 136 -10.69 -18.93 -5.54
CA HIS A 136 -11.52 -19.63 -6.52
C HIS A 136 -10.71 -20.08 -7.74
N LEU A 137 -9.90 -19.18 -8.31
CA LEU A 137 -9.10 -19.47 -9.49
C LEU A 137 -7.99 -20.48 -9.17
N ALA A 138 -7.34 -20.38 -8.00
CA ALA A 138 -6.37 -21.35 -7.53
C ALA A 138 -6.99 -22.74 -7.41
N ALA A 139 -8.16 -22.87 -6.77
CA ALA A 139 -8.86 -24.16 -6.66
C ALA A 139 -9.25 -24.76 -8.02
N ARG A 140 -9.61 -23.92 -9.00
CA ARG A 140 -9.98 -24.36 -10.34
C ARG A 140 -8.78 -24.79 -11.17
N PHE A 141 -7.76 -23.95 -11.22
CA PHE A 141 -6.69 -24.03 -12.21
C PHE A 141 -5.41 -24.69 -11.69
N ASN A 142 -5.08 -24.60 -10.41
CA ASN A 142 -3.90 -25.29 -9.90
C ASN A 142 -4.08 -26.81 -10.00
N LYS A 143 -2.96 -27.52 -10.26
CA LYS A 143 -2.90 -28.97 -10.41
C LYS A 143 -1.64 -29.49 -9.71
N PRO A 144 -1.55 -30.81 -9.38
CA PRO A 144 -0.34 -31.35 -8.77
C PRO A 144 0.91 -30.99 -9.58
N GLY A 145 1.86 -30.32 -8.94
CA GLY A 145 3.10 -29.83 -9.59
C GLY A 145 2.98 -28.49 -10.33
N HIS A 146 1.80 -27.86 -10.37
CA HIS A 146 1.56 -26.59 -11.08
C HIS A 146 0.64 -25.65 -10.30
N ASN A 147 1.23 -24.63 -9.68
CA ASN A 147 0.52 -23.54 -9.02
C ASN A 147 0.64 -22.28 -9.86
N ILE A 148 -0.35 -22.05 -10.74
CA ILE A 148 -0.33 -20.91 -11.68
C ILE A 148 -1.13 -19.70 -11.16
N VAL A 149 -1.92 -19.92 -10.10
CA VAL A 149 -2.56 -18.87 -9.29
C VAL A 149 -2.16 -19.08 -7.84
N ASP A 150 -1.29 -18.23 -7.33
CA ASP A 150 -0.74 -18.27 -5.98
C ASP A 150 -0.20 -16.88 -5.59
N HIS A 151 -1.11 -15.96 -5.26
CA HIS A 151 -0.75 -14.58 -4.92
C HIS A 151 -1.54 -14.03 -3.73
N TYR A 152 -0.96 -13.03 -3.08
CA TYR A 152 -1.56 -12.35 -1.95
C TYR A 152 -2.40 -11.15 -2.37
N THR A 153 -3.31 -10.74 -1.49
CA THR A 153 -3.99 -9.45 -1.55
C THR A 153 -3.66 -8.66 -0.30
N TYR A 154 -3.11 -7.47 -0.48
CA TYR A 154 -2.74 -6.55 0.59
C TYR A 154 -3.59 -5.30 0.59
N VAL A 155 -3.83 -4.78 1.78
CA VAL A 155 -4.54 -3.52 1.98
C VAL A 155 -3.75 -2.62 2.92
N ILE A 156 -3.68 -1.32 2.63
CA ILE A 156 -3.44 -0.30 3.66
C ILE A 156 -4.76 0.41 3.94
N ALA A 157 -5.21 0.35 5.18
CA ALA A 157 -6.46 0.93 5.67
C ALA A 157 -6.20 1.83 6.88
N GLY A 158 -7.11 2.77 7.17
CA GLY A 158 -7.06 3.62 8.36
C GLY A 158 -8.30 3.49 9.22
N ASP A 159 -8.38 4.29 10.31
CA ASP A 159 -9.52 4.25 11.24
C ASP A 159 -10.86 4.44 10.52
N GLY A 160 -10.91 5.35 9.56
CA GLY A 160 -12.11 5.65 8.79
C GLY A 160 -12.64 4.45 7.99
N ASP A 161 -11.76 3.59 7.47
CA ASP A 161 -12.18 2.35 6.82
C ASP A 161 -12.81 1.39 7.84
N LEU A 162 -12.24 1.32 9.04
CA LEU A 162 -12.66 0.40 10.10
C LEU A 162 -13.94 0.85 10.82
N MET A 163 -14.35 2.11 10.69
CA MET A 163 -15.63 2.63 11.18
C MET A 163 -16.79 2.34 10.21
N GLU A 164 -16.51 2.14 8.92
CA GLU A 164 -17.56 1.94 7.91
C GLU A 164 -18.17 0.54 7.97
N GLY A 165 -19.51 0.46 8.01
CA GLY A 165 -20.21 -0.81 8.16
C GLY A 165 -19.91 -1.83 7.05
N VAL A 166 -19.64 -1.35 5.83
CA VAL A 166 -19.27 -2.21 4.68
C VAL A 166 -17.96 -2.96 4.91
N SER A 167 -16.99 -2.38 5.63
CA SER A 167 -15.74 -3.08 5.95
C SER A 167 -15.99 -4.17 6.97
N TYR A 168 -16.93 -3.96 7.91
CA TYR A 168 -17.33 -4.97 8.88
C TYR A 168 -17.98 -6.18 8.21
N GLU A 169 -18.93 -5.96 7.29
CA GLU A 169 -19.56 -7.01 6.49
C GLU A 169 -18.51 -7.82 5.71
N ALA A 170 -17.62 -7.13 5.01
CA ALA A 170 -16.58 -7.76 4.21
C ALA A 170 -15.58 -8.55 5.07
N CYS A 171 -15.16 -8.01 6.22
CA CYS A 171 -14.25 -8.70 7.13
C CYS A 171 -14.90 -9.93 7.78
N ALA A 172 -16.17 -9.86 8.19
CA ALA A 172 -16.89 -11.02 8.70
C ALA A 172 -16.97 -12.13 7.65
N LEU A 173 -17.25 -11.79 6.38
CA LEU A 173 -17.27 -12.74 5.28
C LEU A 173 -15.87 -13.35 5.01
N ALA A 174 -14.82 -12.52 4.96
CA ALA A 174 -13.47 -12.98 4.69
C ALA A 174 -12.95 -13.97 5.74
N GLY A 175 -13.27 -13.73 7.01
CA GLY A 175 -12.91 -14.65 8.09
C GLY A 175 -13.71 -15.94 8.04
N HIS A 176 -15.01 -15.88 7.72
CA HIS A 176 -15.83 -17.08 7.47
C HIS A 176 -15.27 -17.95 6.34
N LEU A 177 -14.78 -17.32 5.26
CA LEU A 177 -14.21 -18.01 4.11
C LEU A 177 -12.77 -18.49 4.30
N GLY A 178 -12.11 -18.13 5.40
CA GLY A 178 -10.72 -18.53 5.67
C GLY A 178 -9.72 -18.00 4.65
N LEU A 179 -9.87 -16.75 4.21
CA LEU A 179 -9.03 -16.13 3.17
C LEU A 179 -7.59 -15.83 3.65
N GLY A 180 -6.77 -16.85 3.89
CA GLY A 180 -5.41 -16.74 4.44
C GLY A 180 -4.39 -15.94 3.63
N LYS A 181 -4.72 -15.60 2.37
CA LYS A 181 -3.89 -14.74 1.51
C LYS A 181 -4.30 -13.27 1.51
N LEU A 182 -5.27 -12.89 2.35
CA LEU A 182 -5.67 -11.50 2.56
C LEU A 182 -4.98 -10.94 3.80
N ILE A 183 -4.20 -9.86 3.62
CA ILE A 183 -3.44 -9.21 4.69
C ILE A 183 -3.77 -7.71 4.70
N VAL A 184 -4.27 -7.20 5.82
CA VAL A 184 -4.58 -5.78 6.02
C VAL A 184 -3.54 -5.17 6.94
N LEU A 185 -2.82 -4.16 6.46
CA LEU A 185 -2.01 -3.24 7.25
C LEU A 185 -2.91 -2.08 7.66
N TYR A 186 -3.18 -1.98 8.96
CA TYR A 186 -4.00 -0.92 9.53
C TYR A 186 -3.08 0.18 10.08
N ASP A 187 -3.17 1.37 9.50
CA ASP A 187 -2.53 2.59 9.98
C ASP A 187 -3.26 3.10 11.24
N ASP A 188 -2.86 2.56 12.39
CA ASP A 188 -3.44 2.81 13.69
C ASP A 188 -2.77 4.04 14.32
N ASN A 189 -3.23 5.22 13.91
CA ASN A 189 -2.63 6.51 14.29
C ASN A 189 -3.47 7.33 15.29
N GLU A 190 -4.62 6.79 15.69
CA GLU A 190 -5.55 7.36 16.67
C GLU A 190 -6.17 8.73 16.28
N ILE A 191 -6.12 9.09 15.01
CA ILE A 191 -6.60 10.38 14.49
C ILE A 191 -7.53 10.17 13.28
N CYS A 192 -8.74 10.71 13.38
CA CYS A 192 -9.65 10.89 12.25
C CYS A 192 -9.66 12.37 11.80
N LEU A 193 -10.39 12.67 10.72
CA LEU A 193 -10.46 14.02 10.15
C LEU A 193 -10.90 15.08 11.17
N SER A 194 -11.81 14.73 12.09
CA SER A 194 -12.38 15.66 13.07
C SER A 194 -11.58 15.76 14.38
N GLY A 195 -10.58 14.90 14.62
CA GLY A 195 -9.85 14.88 15.88
C GLY A 195 -9.35 13.50 16.27
N ALA A 196 -9.14 13.29 17.57
CA ALA A 196 -8.74 11.99 18.10
C ALA A 196 -9.87 10.97 17.96
N THR A 197 -9.54 9.74 17.58
CA THR A 197 -10.50 8.64 17.39
C THR A 197 -11.27 8.34 18.66
N LYS A 198 -10.66 8.50 19.84
CA LYS A 198 -11.31 8.34 21.15
C LYS A 198 -12.60 9.15 21.39
N LEU A 199 -12.88 10.14 20.54
CA LEU A 199 -14.13 10.91 20.57
C LEU A 199 -15.32 10.15 19.96
N VAL A 200 -15.06 9.22 19.02
CA VAL A 200 -16.09 8.57 18.18
C VAL A 200 -15.85 7.08 17.92
N PHE A 201 -14.67 6.57 18.22
CA PHE A 201 -14.21 5.22 17.89
C PHE A 201 -13.30 4.70 19.02
N THR A 202 -13.90 3.89 19.90
CA THR A 202 -13.26 3.35 21.13
C THR A 202 -13.48 1.84 21.27
N GLU A 203 -13.82 1.16 20.19
CA GLU A 203 -14.01 -0.29 20.20
C GLU A 203 -12.67 -1.03 20.34
N ASP A 204 -12.76 -2.31 20.72
CA ASP A 204 -11.60 -3.20 20.77
C ASP A 204 -11.44 -3.88 19.40
N ILE A 205 -10.54 -3.33 18.57
CA ILE A 205 -10.28 -3.80 17.20
C ILE A 205 -9.77 -5.24 17.20
N MET A 206 -8.88 -5.58 18.13
CA MET A 206 -8.38 -6.94 18.29
C MET A 206 -9.54 -7.91 18.50
N LYS A 207 -10.38 -7.67 19.51
CA LYS A 207 -11.52 -8.57 19.80
C LYS A 207 -12.51 -8.63 18.65
N ARG A 208 -12.75 -7.53 17.94
CA ARG A 208 -13.63 -7.52 16.77
C ARG A 208 -13.12 -8.45 15.68
N PHE A 209 -11.85 -8.33 15.32
CA PHE A 209 -11.25 -9.14 14.26
C PHE A 209 -11.08 -10.61 14.67
N GLU A 210 -10.71 -10.88 15.93
CA GLU A 210 -10.69 -12.24 16.48
C GLU A 210 -12.08 -12.89 16.42
N ALA A 211 -13.14 -12.15 16.77
CA ALA A 211 -14.52 -12.63 16.67
C ALA A 211 -14.96 -12.91 15.22
N CYS A 212 -14.42 -12.17 14.25
CA CYS A 212 -14.62 -12.44 12.82
C CYS A 212 -13.76 -13.59 12.29
N GLY A 213 -12.90 -14.22 13.10
CA GLY A 213 -12.03 -15.33 12.67
C GLY A 213 -10.74 -14.89 11.97
N TRP A 214 -10.25 -13.68 12.24
CA TRP A 214 -8.98 -13.19 11.71
C TRP A 214 -7.81 -13.49 12.66
N GLN A 215 -6.60 -13.51 12.11
CA GLN A 215 -5.39 -13.31 12.89
C GLN A 215 -5.22 -11.81 13.15
N TYR A 216 -5.10 -11.41 14.41
CA TYR A 216 -4.71 -10.05 14.79
C TYR A 216 -3.25 -10.03 15.22
N GLN A 217 -2.52 -9.03 14.75
CA GLN A 217 -1.17 -8.71 15.21
C GLN A 217 -1.08 -7.20 15.49
N GLN A 218 -0.14 -6.81 16.35
CA GLN A 218 0.16 -5.42 16.63
C GLN A 218 1.66 -5.17 16.50
N VAL A 219 2.02 -4.07 15.83
CA VAL A 219 3.36 -3.51 15.76
C VAL A 219 3.33 -2.18 16.50
N GLU A 220 4.04 -2.10 17.62
CA GLU A 220 3.99 -0.94 18.54
C GLU A 220 4.71 0.31 18.02
N ASP A 221 5.71 0.14 17.15
CA ASP A 221 6.41 1.24 16.50
C ASP A 221 6.32 1.09 14.98
N GLY A 222 5.49 1.91 14.36
CA GLY A 222 5.30 1.94 12.91
C GLY A 222 6.50 2.44 12.12
N ASN A 223 7.59 2.89 12.76
CA ASN A 223 8.88 3.12 12.10
C ASN A 223 9.86 1.94 12.24
N ASP A 224 9.54 0.91 13.04
CA ASP A 224 10.33 -0.32 13.14
C ASP A 224 10.03 -1.23 11.93
N VAL A 225 10.82 -1.05 10.88
CA VAL A 225 10.71 -1.81 9.63
C VAL A 225 10.85 -3.32 9.82
N GLU A 226 11.66 -3.76 10.80
CA GLU A 226 11.91 -5.18 11.05
C GLU A 226 10.74 -5.81 11.83
N ALA A 227 10.06 -5.04 12.68
CA ALA A 227 8.82 -5.49 13.31
C ALA A 227 7.68 -5.65 12.30
N ILE A 228 7.55 -4.70 11.36
CA ILE A 228 6.55 -4.77 10.28
C ILE A 228 6.82 -5.99 9.38
N ASP A 229 8.07 -6.18 8.95
CA ASP A 229 8.50 -7.30 8.10
C ASP A 229 8.14 -8.66 8.75
N LYS A 230 8.51 -8.84 10.02
CA LYS A 230 8.18 -10.04 10.80
C LYS A 230 6.67 -10.25 10.97
N ALA A 231 5.90 -9.17 11.09
CA ALA A 231 4.45 -9.27 11.22
C ALA A 231 3.81 -9.75 9.90
N ILE A 232 4.29 -9.25 8.76
CA ILE A 232 3.83 -9.71 7.44
C ILE A 232 4.25 -11.16 7.20
N ASP A 233 5.46 -11.57 7.58
CA ASP A 233 5.87 -12.98 7.50
C ASP A 233 4.99 -13.91 8.34
N LYS A 234 4.63 -13.50 9.56
CA LYS A 234 3.68 -14.23 10.42
C LYS A 234 2.28 -14.29 9.84
N ALA A 235 1.85 -13.23 9.14
CA ALA A 235 0.57 -13.21 8.44
C ALA A 235 0.58 -14.19 7.26
N LYS A 236 1.65 -14.22 6.47
CA LYS A 236 1.84 -15.19 5.38
C LYS A 236 1.91 -16.64 5.87
N ALA A 237 2.46 -16.87 7.07
CA ALA A 237 2.53 -18.19 7.68
C ALA A 237 1.17 -18.70 8.18
N GLU A 238 0.22 -17.80 8.45
CA GLU A 238 -1.17 -18.15 8.78
C GLU A 238 -1.99 -18.32 7.51
N THR A 239 -2.15 -19.57 7.08
CA THR A 239 -2.82 -19.89 5.81
C THR A 239 -4.31 -20.17 5.96
N SER A 240 -4.83 -20.28 7.19
CA SER A 240 -6.22 -20.66 7.45
C SER A 240 -7.15 -19.48 7.73
N ARG A 241 -6.60 -18.30 7.98
CA ARG A 241 -7.35 -17.10 8.38
C ARG A 241 -6.76 -15.85 7.72
N PRO A 242 -7.59 -14.89 7.29
CA PRO A 242 -7.08 -13.58 6.90
C PRO A 242 -6.41 -12.88 8.10
N SER A 243 -5.49 -11.97 7.80
CA SER A 243 -4.68 -11.31 8.83
C SER A 243 -4.85 -9.80 8.82
N ILE A 244 -4.97 -9.20 10.00
CA ILE A 244 -4.87 -7.75 10.20
C ILE A 244 -3.68 -7.45 11.10
N ILE A 245 -2.88 -6.46 10.70
CA ILE A 245 -1.72 -5.99 11.44
C ILE A 245 -1.98 -4.53 11.81
N SER A 246 -2.27 -4.27 13.09
CA SER A 246 -2.38 -2.92 13.63
C SER A 246 -0.98 -2.33 13.77
N VAL A 247 -0.62 -1.38 12.91
CA VAL A 247 0.68 -0.72 12.93
C VAL A 247 0.50 0.64 13.59
N LYS A 248 1.02 0.78 14.81
CA LYS A 248 0.92 2.02 15.58
C LYS A 248 1.81 3.09 14.95
N THR A 249 1.22 4.10 14.32
CA THR A 249 1.97 5.19 13.69
C THR A 249 1.67 6.54 14.32
N VAL A 250 2.44 7.56 13.93
CA VAL A 250 2.15 8.96 14.23
C VAL A 250 1.77 9.65 12.93
N ILE A 251 0.51 10.06 12.81
CA ILE A 251 0.06 10.83 11.64
C ILE A 251 0.90 12.12 11.51
N GLY A 252 1.37 12.41 10.31
CA GLY A 252 2.19 13.60 10.05
C GLY A 252 3.58 13.54 10.70
N TYR A 253 4.13 12.34 10.94
CA TYR A 253 5.42 12.10 11.57
C TYR A 253 6.52 13.08 11.12
N GLY A 254 7.24 13.65 12.09
CA GLY A 254 8.31 14.61 11.86
C GLY A 254 7.83 16.05 11.63
N SER A 255 6.53 16.30 11.42
CA SER A 255 6.00 17.65 11.25
C SER A 255 5.71 18.36 12.58
N PRO A 256 5.67 19.72 12.60
CA PRO A 256 5.20 20.47 13.77
C PRO A 256 3.76 20.16 14.20
N LYS A 257 2.97 19.50 13.34
CA LYS A 257 1.56 19.13 13.55
C LYS A 257 1.36 17.63 13.76
N GLN A 258 2.43 16.85 13.94
CA GLN A 258 2.34 15.40 14.10
C GLN A 258 1.39 15.00 15.25
N GLY A 259 0.66 13.90 15.07
CA GLY A 259 -0.31 13.41 16.07
C GLY A 259 -1.57 14.28 16.19
N SER A 260 -1.88 15.10 15.18
CA SER A 260 -3.05 15.98 15.18
C SER A 260 -3.84 15.86 13.88
N ALA A 261 -5.17 15.94 13.97
CA ALA A 261 -6.06 16.05 12.79
C ALA A 261 -5.69 17.22 11.85
N LYS A 262 -4.93 18.21 12.33
CA LYS A 262 -4.40 19.32 11.52
C LYS A 262 -3.44 18.89 10.40
N CYS A 263 -2.88 17.68 10.44
CA CYS A 263 -2.07 17.15 9.34
C CYS A 263 -2.85 16.19 8.42
N HIS A 264 -4.15 15.97 8.67
CA HIS A 264 -4.93 14.99 7.93
C HIS A 264 -5.16 15.39 6.46
N GLY A 265 -5.81 16.54 6.21
CA GLY A 265 -6.34 16.85 4.87
C GLY A 265 -6.06 18.25 4.33
N ALA A 266 -4.99 18.89 4.80
CA ALA A 266 -4.56 20.17 4.26
C ALA A 266 -3.04 20.17 4.02
N PRO A 267 -2.57 20.88 2.97
CA PRO A 267 -1.17 21.21 2.81
C PRO A 267 -0.59 21.86 4.07
N PHE A 268 0.70 21.66 4.27
CA PHE A 268 1.44 22.31 5.34
C PHE A 268 1.60 23.80 5.06
N GLY A 269 1.44 24.59 6.13
CA GLY A 269 1.44 26.04 6.06
C GLY A 269 2.76 26.63 6.57
N ILE A 270 2.62 27.78 7.21
CA ILE A 270 3.69 28.46 7.91
C ILE A 270 3.46 28.28 9.41
N ASP A 271 4.53 27.97 10.14
CA ASP A 271 4.47 27.79 11.58
C ASP A 271 4.38 29.14 12.32
N LYS A 272 4.39 29.11 13.66
CA LYS A 272 4.30 30.34 14.47
C LYS A 272 5.54 31.24 14.36
N SER A 273 6.68 30.71 13.89
CA SER A 273 7.94 31.45 13.74
C SER A 273 8.08 32.12 12.36
N GLY A 274 7.18 31.82 11.43
CA GLY A 274 7.24 32.32 10.05
C GLY A 274 7.95 31.38 9.07
N GLU A 275 8.33 30.17 9.51
CA GLU A 275 8.99 29.18 8.67
C GLU A 275 7.97 28.21 8.03
N LYS A 276 8.25 27.74 6.82
CA LYS A 276 7.38 26.74 6.18
C LYS A 276 7.46 25.41 6.92
N GLU A 277 6.31 24.87 7.31
CA GLU A 277 6.22 23.60 8.04
C GLU A 277 6.81 22.42 7.25
N VAL A 278 6.80 22.47 5.91
CA VAL A 278 7.48 21.48 5.05
C VAL A 278 9.00 21.50 5.21
N GLU A 279 9.62 22.68 5.35
CA GLU A 279 11.07 22.82 5.53
C GLU A 279 11.49 22.33 6.91
N ILE A 280 10.70 22.65 7.94
CA ILE A 280 10.90 22.10 9.30
C ILE A 280 10.80 20.57 9.27
N THR A 281 9.76 20.01 8.62
CA THR A 281 9.57 18.56 8.53
C THR A 281 10.74 17.87 7.84
N LYS A 282 11.23 18.44 6.72
CA LYS A 282 12.42 17.96 6.01
C LYS A 282 13.65 17.93 6.94
N ARG A 283 13.93 19.03 7.64
CA ARG A 283 15.07 19.11 8.58
C ARG A 283 14.95 18.14 9.75
N ASN A 284 13.75 17.97 10.31
CA ASN A 284 13.50 17.04 11.42
C ASN A 284 13.81 15.57 11.06
N LEU A 285 13.65 15.21 9.78
CA LEU A 285 13.95 13.87 9.26
C LEU A 285 15.26 13.81 8.47
N GLY A 286 16.15 14.80 8.65
CA GLY A 286 17.48 14.81 8.03
C GLY A 286 17.47 14.96 6.50
N TRP A 287 16.38 15.45 5.91
CA TRP A 287 16.20 15.61 4.47
C TRP A 287 16.53 17.04 4.01
N PRO A 288 17.19 17.23 2.85
CA PRO A 288 17.48 18.55 2.32
C PRO A 288 16.20 19.29 1.92
N THR A 289 16.15 20.60 2.17
CA THR A 289 15.00 21.42 1.81
C THR A 289 14.87 21.65 0.30
N GLU A 290 15.99 21.64 -0.42
CA GLU A 290 16.08 21.80 -1.87
C GLU A 290 17.08 20.81 -2.51
N PRO A 291 16.87 20.38 -3.77
CA PRO A 291 15.70 20.69 -4.59
C PRO A 291 14.45 19.93 -4.12
N ALA A 292 13.26 20.50 -4.35
CA ALA A 292 12.02 19.73 -4.25
C ALA A 292 12.00 18.55 -5.24
N PHE A 293 11.23 17.50 -4.92
CA PHE A 293 11.13 16.27 -5.71
C PHE A 293 12.48 15.54 -5.87
N LEU A 294 13.36 15.63 -4.86
CA LEU A 294 14.64 14.92 -4.84
C LEU A 294 14.44 13.41 -4.78
N ILE A 295 15.15 12.69 -5.65
CA ILE A 295 15.30 11.22 -5.59
C ILE A 295 16.81 10.93 -5.64
N PRO A 296 17.43 10.53 -4.51
CA PRO A 296 18.83 10.13 -4.47
C PRO A 296 19.10 8.95 -5.41
N ASP A 297 20.26 8.94 -6.08
CA ASP A 297 20.59 7.87 -7.03
C ASP A 297 20.66 6.50 -6.34
N GLU A 298 21.15 6.45 -5.11
CA GLU A 298 21.18 5.24 -4.28
C GLU A 298 19.76 4.64 -4.07
N VAL A 299 18.74 5.49 -3.96
CA VAL A 299 17.33 5.05 -3.83
C VAL A 299 16.79 4.54 -5.15
N LYS A 300 17.16 5.16 -6.28
CA LYS A 300 16.82 4.64 -7.62
C LYS A 300 17.40 3.26 -7.82
N ASP A 301 18.69 3.08 -7.52
CA ASP A 301 19.38 1.79 -7.61
C ASP A 301 18.74 0.74 -6.68
N HIS A 302 18.29 1.16 -5.51
CA HIS A 302 17.62 0.29 -4.54
C HIS A 302 16.27 -0.20 -5.03
N PHE A 303 15.42 0.68 -5.56
CA PHE A 303 14.13 0.27 -6.13
C PHE A 303 14.25 -0.43 -7.49
N GLN A 304 15.29 -0.16 -8.28
CA GLN A 304 15.58 -0.93 -9.50
C GLN A 304 15.78 -2.41 -9.18
N LYS A 305 16.48 -2.73 -8.07
CA LYS A 305 16.62 -4.12 -7.61
C LYS A 305 15.28 -4.75 -7.22
N THR A 306 14.32 -3.94 -6.75
CA THR A 306 12.96 -4.43 -6.44
C THR A 306 12.22 -4.78 -7.72
N GLU A 307 12.31 -3.94 -8.75
CA GLU A 307 11.78 -4.25 -10.08
C GLU A 307 12.41 -5.51 -10.67
N ASP A 308 13.74 -5.69 -10.54
CA ASP A 308 14.45 -6.86 -11.06
C ASP A 308 13.97 -8.17 -10.41
N LYS A 309 13.74 -8.17 -9.08
CA LYS A 309 13.12 -9.31 -8.37
C LYS A 309 11.75 -9.65 -8.96
N GLY A 310 10.95 -8.62 -9.28
CA GLY A 310 9.66 -8.74 -9.94
C GLY A 310 9.75 -9.39 -11.33
N GLY A 311 10.69 -8.93 -12.15
CA GLY A 311 10.95 -9.49 -13.49
C GLY A 311 11.39 -10.96 -13.46
N GLN A 312 12.18 -11.34 -12.45
CA GLN A 312 12.55 -12.75 -12.22
C GLN A 312 11.34 -13.60 -11.85
N ALA A 313 10.49 -13.12 -10.93
CA ALA A 313 9.26 -13.82 -10.54
C ALA A 313 8.28 -13.99 -11.71
N PHE A 314 8.11 -12.94 -12.51
CA PHE A 314 7.29 -12.97 -13.73
C PHE A 314 7.83 -13.95 -14.77
N THR A 315 9.14 -13.96 -15.00
CA THR A 315 9.79 -14.90 -15.93
C THR A 315 9.58 -16.34 -15.48
N LYS A 316 9.82 -16.62 -14.19
CA LYS A 316 9.55 -17.93 -13.61
C LYS A 316 8.08 -18.35 -13.79
N TRP A 317 7.13 -17.46 -13.51
CA TRP A 317 5.71 -17.75 -13.68
C TRP A 317 5.37 -18.09 -15.15
N LYS A 318 5.95 -17.38 -16.12
CA LYS A 318 5.76 -17.71 -17.55
C LYS A 318 6.29 -19.09 -17.92
N ASP A 319 7.42 -19.50 -17.36
CA ASP A 319 7.99 -20.83 -17.59
C ASP A 319 7.12 -21.93 -16.95
N ASP A 320 6.63 -21.69 -15.73
CA ASP A 320 5.70 -22.58 -15.03
C ASP A 320 4.37 -22.70 -15.79
N PHE A 321 3.83 -21.58 -16.29
CA PHE A 321 2.59 -21.55 -17.08
C PHE A 321 2.77 -22.20 -18.46
N SER A 322 3.93 -22.05 -19.10
CA SER A 322 4.25 -22.78 -20.34
C SER A 322 4.31 -24.29 -20.12
N SER A 323 4.81 -24.73 -18.97
CA SER A 323 4.79 -26.14 -18.58
C SER A 323 3.37 -26.62 -18.28
N TYR A 324 2.57 -25.78 -17.61
CA TYR A 324 1.15 -26.03 -17.36
C TYR A 324 0.35 -26.20 -18.65
N LYS A 325 0.54 -25.35 -19.66
CA LYS A 325 -0.11 -25.45 -20.98
C LYS A 325 0.10 -26.81 -21.65
N LYS A 326 1.33 -27.36 -21.54
CA LYS A 326 1.65 -28.69 -22.10
C LYS A 326 0.97 -29.82 -21.34
N ALA A 327 0.86 -29.70 -20.02
CA ALA A 327 0.27 -30.72 -19.16
C ALA A 327 -1.27 -30.69 -19.15
N PHE A 328 -1.88 -29.51 -19.25
CA PHE A 328 -3.31 -29.27 -19.10
C PHE A 328 -3.85 -28.28 -20.16
N PRO A 329 -3.81 -28.61 -21.46
CA PRO A 329 -4.13 -27.68 -22.54
C PRO A 329 -5.54 -27.09 -22.43
N ASP A 330 -6.58 -27.91 -22.22
CA ASP A 330 -7.96 -27.43 -22.12
C ASP A 330 -8.18 -26.44 -20.97
N LEU A 331 -7.52 -26.68 -19.82
CA LEU A 331 -7.61 -25.78 -18.66
C LEU A 331 -6.83 -24.48 -18.90
N ALA A 332 -5.70 -24.56 -19.60
CA ALA A 332 -4.93 -23.37 -19.93
C ALA A 332 -5.63 -22.50 -20.98
N ASP A 333 -6.29 -23.11 -21.97
CA ASP A 333 -7.14 -22.41 -22.92
C ASP A 333 -8.31 -21.72 -22.22
N GLU A 334 -8.94 -22.39 -21.23
CA GLU A 334 -9.98 -21.77 -20.41
C GLU A 334 -9.42 -20.60 -19.58
N PHE A 335 -8.23 -20.76 -18.99
CA PHE A 335 -7.55 -19.71 -18.23
C PHE A 335 -7.27 -18.48 -19.10
N ASP A 336 -6.62 -18.66 -20.26
CA ASP A 336 -6.31 -17.59 -21.20
C ASP A 336 -7.58 -16.88 -21.71
N ARG A 337 -8.65 -17.64 -21.98
CA ARG A 337 -9.94 -17.06 -22.39
C ARG A 337 -10.51 -16.13 -21.31
N ARG A 338 -10.51 -16.55 -20.04
CA ARG A 338 -11.02 -15.73 -18.93
C ARG A 338 -10.19 -14.46 -18.70
N PHE A 339 -8.86 -14.56 -18.79
CA PHE A 339 -7.96 -13.41 -18.59
C PHE A 339 -7.86 -12.48 -19.81
N SER A 340 -8.21 -12.95 -21.01
CA SER A 340 -8.35 -12.08 -22.20
C SER A 340 -9.69 -11.34 -22.28
N GLY A 341 -10.63 -11.61 -21.36
CA GLY A 341 -11.93 -10.96 -21.31
C GLY A 341 -12.96 -11.48 -22.33
N ASN A 342 -12.78 -12.71 -22.82
CA ASN A 342 -13.62 -13.35 -23.85
C ASN A 342 -14.58 -14.43 -23.33
#